data_AF-A0A7C0YL21-F1
#
_entry.id   AF-A0A7C0YL21-F1
#
_cell.length_a   1.000
_cell.length_b   1.000
_cell.length_c   1.000
_cell.angle_alpha   90.00
_cell.angle_beta   90.00
_cell.angle_gamma   90.00
#
_symmetry.space_group_name_H-M   'P 1'
#
loop_
_entity.id
_entity.type
_entity.pdbx_description
1 polymer ?
#
loop_
_entity_poly.entity_id
_entity_poly.type
_entity_poly.pdbx_seq_one_letter_code
_entity_poly.pdbx_strand_id
1 'polypeptide(L)' 'MKDPTIELVPCPNCGTENEIFTDENSVLCESCGKIVLRSQDPSCIDWCKYAKECIGDEKYKELKGGK' A
#
# COMPACT_ATOMS: atom_id res chain seq x y z
N MET A 1 -12.38 12.87 16.04
CA MET A 1 -11.87 12.72 14.66
C MET A 1 -10.50 13.37 14.64
N LYS A 2 -9.46 12.69 14.14
CA LYS A 2 -8.17 13.34 13.87
C LYS A 2 -8.23 13.90 12.47
N ASP A 3 -7.75 15.12 12.30
CA ASP A 3 -7.56 15.70 10.97
C ASP A 3 -6.44 14.94 10.24
N PRO A 4 -6.60 14.69 8.92
CA PRO A 4 -5.57 14.00 8.16
C PRO A 4 -4.32 14.86 8.04
N THR A 5 -3.15 14.21 8.09
CA THR A 5 -1.86 14.87 7.86
C THR A 5 -1.30 14.49 6.49
N ILE A 6 -0.42 15.31 5.94
CA ILE A 6 0.22 15.07 4.64
C ILE A 6 1.54 14.31 4.85
N GLU A 7 1.79 13.31 4.02
CA GLU A 7 3.07 12.60 3.91
C GLU A 7 3.61 12.72 2.49
N LEU A 8 4.94 12.86 2.37
CA LEU A 8 5.63 12.87 1.07
C LEU A 8 6.02 11.44 0.69
N VAL A 9 5.51 10.97 -0.44
CA VAL A 9 5.77 9.64 -0.97
C VAL A 9 6.42 9.76 -2.35
N PRO A 10 7.65 9.23 -2.55
CA PRO A 10 8.30 9.26 -3.84
C PRO A 10 7.59 8.32 -4.83
N CYS A 11 7.33 8.80 -6.03
CA CYS A 11 6.76 7.98 -7.10
C CYS A 11 7.74 6.85 -7.47
N PRO A 12 7.34 5.57 -7.41
CA PRO A 12 8.23 4.46 -7.78
C PRO A 12 8.57 4.43 -9.27
N ASN A 13 7.84 5.18 -10.11
CA ASN A 13 8.05 5.23 -11.56
C ASN A 13 8.99 6.37 -12.00
N CYS A 14 8.86 7.57 -11.44
CA CYS A 14 9.64 8.74 -11.87
C CYS A 14 10.43 9.44 -10.76
N GLY A 15 10.27 9.03 -9.49
CA GLY A 15 10.98 9.59 -8.34
C GLY A 15 10.45 10.92 -7.82
N THR A 16 9.44 11.53 -8.45
CA THR A 16 8.81 12.77 -7.98
C THR A 16 8.10 12.54 -6.65
N GLU A 17 8.29 13.45 -5.68
CA GLU A 17 7.57 13.42 -4.40
C GLU A 17 6.11 13.82 -4.61
N ASN A 18 5.18 13.03 -4.07
CA ASN A 18 3.76 13.30 -4.11
C ASN A 18 3.23 13.39 -2.69
N GLU A 19 2.32 14.32 -2.46
CA GLU A 19 1.63 14.49 -1.19
C GLU A 19 0.47 13.49 -1.12
N ILE A 20 0.46 12.65 -0.10
CA ILE A 20 -0.66 11.73 0.20
C ILE A 20 -1.18 12.08 1.59
N PHE A 21 -2.49 12.27 1.71
CA PHE A 21 -3.14 12.47 3.01
C PHE A 21 -3.24 11.14 3.78
N THR A 22 -3.19 11.17 5.10
CA THR A 22 -3.19 9.94 5.91
C THR A 22 -4.43 9.08 5.78
N ASP A 23 -5.55 9.66 5.35
CA ASP A 23 -6.83 8.99 5.07
C ASP A 23 -6.98 8.54 3.60
N GLU A 24 -5.99 8.84 2.76
CA GLU A 24 -5.90 8.38 1.39
C GLU A 24 -4.88 7.26 1.23
N ASN A 25 -5.16 6.33 0.31
CA ASN A 25 -4.28 5.19 0.02
C ASN A 25 -3.50 5.36 -1.29
N SER A 26 -3.87 6.36 -2.10
CA SER A 26 -3.25 6.57 -3.41
C SER A 26 -3.40 8.00 -3.89
N VAL A 27 -2.45 8.46 -4.68
CA VAL A 27 -2.50 9.75 -5.39
C VAL A 27 -2.09 9.59 -6.86
N LEU A 28 -2.59 10.45 -7.73
CA LEU A 28 -2.10 10.53 -9.11
C LEU A 28 -0.78 11.32 -9.12
N CYS A 29 0.29 10.74 -9.67
CA CYS A 29 1.52 11.49 -9.86
C CYS A 29 1.37 12.46 -11.02
N GLU A 30 1.35 13.76 -10.73
CA GLU A 30 1.23 14.85 -11.73
C GLU A 30 2.40 14.88 -12.73
N SER A 31 3.55 14.30 -12.38
CA SER A 31 4.75 14.27 -13.24
C SER A 31 4.69 13.19 -14.34
N CYS A 32 4.17 12.00 -14.02
CA CYS A 32 4.18 10.86 -14.96
C CYS A 32 2.80 10.23 -15.23
N GLY A 33 1.75 10.70 -14.56
CA GLY A 33 0.37 10.23 -14.72
C GLY A 33 0.10 8.82 -14.16
N LYS A 34 1.01 8.26 -13.37
CA LYS A 34 0.81 6.95 -12.72
C LYS A 34 0.22 7.11 -11.32
N ILE A 35 -0.60 6.14 -10.92
CA ILE A 35 -1.10 6.07 -9.54
C ILE A 35 0.04 5.62 -8.63
N VAL A 36 0.32 6.42 -7.61
CA VAL A 36 1.25 6.11 -6.53
C VAL A 36 0.43 5.57 -5.37
N LEU A 37 0.68 4.32 -5.01
CA LEU A 37 0.07 3.67 -3.85
C LEU A 37 0.94 3.92 -2.62
N ARG A 38 0.30 4.13 -1.47
CA ARG A 38 0.99 4.11 -0.19
C ARG A 38 1.45 2.67 0.09
N SER A 39 2.76 2.46 0.27
CA SER A 39 3.36 1.11 0.36
C SER A 39 2.94 0.25 1.55
N GLN A 40 2.07 0.73 2.45
CA GLN A 40 1.84 0.13 3.77
C GLN A 40 0.41 -0.27 4.07
N ASP A 41 -0.48 -0.40 3.08
CA ASP A 41 -1.78 -0.98 3.37
C ASP A 41 -1.62 -2.47 3.72
N PRO A 42 -1.98 -2.88 4.96
CA PRO A 42 -1.95 -4.29 5.33
C PRO A 42 -2.95 -5.04 4.45
N SER A 43 -2.46 -6.03 3.73
CA SER A 43 -3.33 -6.86 2.90
C SER A 43 -4.21 -7.75 3.79
N CYS A 44 -5.24 -8.37 3.23
CA CYS A 44 -6.10 -9.28 4.01
C CYS A 44 -5.31 -10.42 4.67
N ILE A 45 -4.12 -10.77 4.16
CA ILE A 45 -3.25 -11.81 4.76
C ILE A 45 -2.66 -11.38 6.11
N ASP A 46 -2.66 -10.08 6.41
CA ASP A 46 -2.05 -9.54 7.62
C ASP A 46 -2.99 -9.57 8.82
N TRP A 47 -4.30 -9.54 8.59
CA TRP A 47 -5.31 -9.44 9.66
C TRP A 47 -6.45 -10.48 9.56
N CYS A 48 -6.68 -11.10 8.40
CA CYS A 48 -7.78 -12.05 8.25
C CYS A 48 -7.38 -13.44 8.76
N LYS A 49 -8.09 -13.93 9.77
CA LYS A 49 -7.91 -15.27 10.34
C LYS A 49 -8.11 -16.41 9.34
N TYR A 50 -8.89 -16.18 8.27
CA TYR A 50 -9.18 -17.16 7.22
C TYR A 50 -8.29 -17.00 5.98
N ALA A 51 -7.35 -16.05 5.97
CA ALA A 51 -6.52 -15.78 4.78
C ALA A 51 -5.80 -17.04 4.29
N LYS A 52 -5.27 -17.84 5.23
CA LYS A 52 -4.58 -19.10 4.95
C LYS A 52 -5.48 -20.13 4.26
N GLU A 53 -6.73 -20.25 4.68
CA GLU A 53 -7.71 -21.15 4.08
C GLU A 53 -8.17 -20.68 2.70
N CYS A 54 -8.26 -19.36 2.51
CA CYS A 54 -8.72 -18.74 1.26
C CYS A 54 -7.70 -18.89 0.11
N ILE A 55 -6.42 -18.62 0.38
CA ILE A 55 -5.37 -18.61 -0.66
C ILE A 55 -4.49 -19.87 -0.67
N GLY A 56 -4.63 -20.73 0.35
CA GLY A 56 -3.85 -21.95 0.51
C GLY A 56 -2.53 -21.77 1.26
N ASP A 57 -2.05 -22.87 1.84
CA ASP A 57 -0.88 -22.92 2.74
C ASP A 57 0.42 -22.45 2.06
N GLU A 58 0.65 -22.87 0.81
CA GLU A 58 1.86 -22.53 0.04
C GLU A 58 1.90 -21.03 -0.28
N LYS A 59 0.81 -20.52 -0.89
CA LYS A 59 0.71 -19.11 -1.29
C LYS A 59 0.72 -18.15 -0.09
N TYR A 60 0.12 -18.56 1.02
CA TYR A 60 0.17 -17.79 2.26
C TYR A 60 1.60 -17.64 2.79
N LYS A 61 2.42 -18.71 2.72
CA LYS A 61 3.84 -18.65 3.15
C LYS A 61 4.69 -17.79 2.22
N GLU A 62 4.48 -17.86 0.90
CA GLU A 62 5.18 -17.01 -0.06
C GLU A 62 4.94 -15.52 0.21
N LEU A 63 3.68 -15.13 0.40
CA LEU A 63 3.28 -13.74 0.61
C LEU A 63 3.65 -13.20 2.01
N LYS A 64 3.66 -14.04 3.05
CA LYS A 64 4.14 -13.66 4.40
C LYS A 64 5.66 -13.68 4.53
N GLY A 65 6.36 -14.47 3.73
CA GLY A 65 7.80 -14.71 3.83
C GLY A 65 8.67 -13.71 3.05
N GLY A 66 8.10 -12.95 2.12
CA GLY A 66 8.81 -11.93 1.34
C GLY A 66 8.97 -10.58 2.06
N LYS A 67 9.41 -10.60 3.33
CA LYS A 67 9.68 -9.40 4.13
C LYS A 67 11.18 -9.17 4.29
#